data_AF-A0A2W7B2D8-F1
#
_entry.id   AF-A0A2W7B2D8-F1
#
_cell.length_a   1.000
_cell.length_b   1.000
_cell.length_c   1.000
_cell.angle_alpha   90.00
_cell.angle_beta   90.00
_cell.angle_gamma   90.00
#
_symmetry.space_group_name_H-M   'P 1'
#
loop_
_entity.id
_entity.type
_entity.pdbx_description
1 polymer ?
#
loop_
_entity_poly.entity_id
_entity_poly.type
_entity_poly.pdbx_seq_one_letter_code
_entity_poly.pdbx_strand_id
1 'polypeptide(L)'
;MNNSTDDYDSPWKEALTRYFPEFLDFYFPLAHQAIDWTQPHTFLDQELAQIVRDGEIGKRRIDRLVQVTTLETGLEWVYIHIEVQSQPDADFAERLFTYNYRLYDRYHRPVATLAVLADESLTWRPEGFSYHLFGSQMCLQFASVKILDYAPQLETLLQNTNPFALGQWFSLIKGRKDYWAKD
;
A
#
# COMPACT_ATOMS: atom_id res chain seq x y z
N MET A 1 -1.79 7.13 -29.49
CA MET A 1 -1.06 5.98 -28.91
C MET A 1 -1.15 6.14 -27.40
N ASN A 2 -2.17 5.53 -26.81
CA ASN A 2 -2.47 5.55 -25.37
C ASN A 2 -2.61 4.09 -24.96
N ASN A 3 -1.77 3.59 -24.05
CA ASN A 3 -1.94 2.36 -23.24
C ASN A 3 -0.61 1.96 -22.56
N SER A 4 -0.18 2.71 -21.55
CA SER A 4 0.91 2.25 -20.65
C SER A 4 0.65 2.51 -19.16
N THR A 5 -0.51 3.10 -18.83
CA THR A 5 -1.00 3.37 -17.48
C THR A 5 -2.01 2.31 -17.02
N ASP A 6 -2.96 1.91 -17.88
CA ASP A 6 -3.98 0.90 -17.52
C ASP A 6 -3.39 -0.51 -17.23
N ASP A 7 -2.28 -0.86 -17.88
CA ASP A 7 -1.75 -2.23 -17.90
C ASP A 7 -1.03 -2.64 -16.59
N TYR A 8 -0.48 -1.68 -15.84
CA TYR A 8 0.13 -1.95 -14.52
C TYR A 8 -0.89 -1.83 -13.38
N ASP A 9 -1.86 -0.94 -13.55
CA ASP A 9 -2.87 -0.64 -12.54
C ASP A 9 -3.87 -1.78 -12.38
N SER A 10 -4.28 -2.42 -13.48
CA SER A 10 -5.32 -3.45 -13.45
C SER A 10 -4.91 -4.70 -12.65
N PRO A 11 -3.71 -5.29 -12.82
CA PRO A 11 -3.34 -6.51 -12.11
C PRO A 11 -3.18 -6.32 -10.60
N TRP A 12 -2.57 -5.21 -10.16
CA TRP A 12 -2.44 -4.91 -8.73
C TRP A 12 -3.80 -4.60 -8.10
N LYS A 13 -4.65 -3.82 -8.76
CA LYS A 13 -6.01 -3.52 -8.28
C LYS A 13 -6.83 -4.79 -8.15
N GLU A 14 -6.77 -5.68 -9.13
CA GLU A 14 -7.49 -6.95 -9.11
C GLU A 14 -6.94 -7.90 -8.04
N ALA A 15 -5.62 -8.06 -7.96
CA ALA A 15 -4.99 -8.92 -6.95
C ALA A 15 -5.30 -8.45 -5.53
N LEU A 16 -5.17 -7.14 -5.26
CA LEU A 16 -5.49 -6.56 -3.95
C LEU A 16 -6.97 -6.72 -3.60
N THR A 17 -7.89 -6.54 -4.56
CA THR A 17 -9.32 -6.73 -4.30
C THR A 17 -9.68 -8.20 -4.07
N ARG A 18 -9.04 -9.12 -4.80
CA ARG A 18 -9.36 -10.55 -4.73
C ARG A 18 -8.72 -11.25 -3.52
N TYR A 19 -7.52 -10.82 -3.14
CA TYR A 19 -6.67 -11.49 -2.16
C TYR A 19 -6.31 -10.53 -1.00
N PHE A 20 -7.25 -9.69 -0.58
CA PHE A 20 -7.01 -8.67 0.44
C PHE A 20 -6.48 -9.23 1.78
N PRO A 21 -7.04 -10.33 2.34
CA PRO A 21 -6.48 -10.94 3.54
C PRO A 21 -5.03 -11.40 3.33
N GLU A 22 -4.77 -12.10 2.22
CA GLU A 22 -3.42 -12.60 1.90
C GLU A 22 -2.43 -11.46 1.65
N PHE A 23 -2.88 -10.33 1.10
CA PHE A 23 -2.08 -9.12 0.95
C PHE A 23 -1.61 -8.61 2.30
N LEU A 24 -2.53 -8.46 3.27
CA LEU A 24 -2.18 -8.00 4.60
C LEU A 24 -1.34 -9.03 5.35
N ASP A 25 -1.64 -10.32 5.25
CA ASP A 25 -0.84 -11.38 5.88
C ASP A 25 0.62 -11.32 5.39
N PHE A 26 0.82 -11.10 4.09
CA PHE A 26 2.14 -11.08 3.49
C PHE A 26 2.95 -9.80 3.79
N TYR A 27 2.33 -8.63 3.61
CA TYR A 27 3.05 -7.34 3.72
C TYR A 27 2.92 -6.70 5.10
N PHE A 28 1.78 -6.85 5.75
CA PHE A 28 1.44 -6.15 6.99
C PHE A 28 0.87 -7.12 8.04
N PRO A 29 1.63 -8.15 8.46
CA PRO A 29 1.12 -9.22 9.30
C PRO A 29 0.55 -8.73 10.64
N LEU A 30 1.07 -7.61 11.17
CA LEU A 30 0.51 -6.96 12.37
C LEU A 30 -0.92 -6.45 12.12
N ALA A 31 -1.17 -5.81 10.98
CA ALA A 31 -2.51 -5.37 10.62
C ALA A 31 -3.43 -6.58 10.36
N HIS A 32 -2.93 -7.62 9.69
CA HIS A 32 -3.69 -8.86 9.47
C HIS A 32 -4.15 -9.51 10.77
N GLN A 33 -3.29 -9.57 11.79
CA GLN A 33 -3.61 -10.15 13.09
C GLN A 33 -4.62 -9.33 13.91
N ALA A 34 -4.76 -8.03 13.62
CA ALA A 34 -5.67 -7.13 14.34
C ALA A 34 -7.08 -7.07 13.74
N ILE A 35 -7.35 -7.77 12.62
CA ILE A 35 -8.62 -7.74 11.90
C ILE A 35 -9.44 -8.99 12.23
N ASP A 36 -10.75 -8.79 12.43
CA ASP A 36 -11.69 -9.90 12.55
C ASP A 36 -12.12 -10.40 11.16
N TRP A 37 -11.42 -11.41 10.66
CA TRP A 37 -11.68 -12.03 9.36
C TRP A 37 -12.98 -12.85 9.30
N THR A 38 -13.69 -13.03 10.42
CA THR A 38 -15.03 -13.64 10.39
C THR A 38 -16.09 -12.68 9.86
N GLN A 39 -15.79 -11.37 9.85
CA GLN A 39 -16.64 -10.33 9.30
C GLN A 39 -16.19 -9.92 7.89
N PRO A 40 -17.12 -9.49 7.02
CA PRO A 40 -16.76 -8.98 5.71
C PRO A 40 -16.03 -7.63 5.81
N HIS A 41 -15.11 -7.40 4.89
CA HIS A 41 -14.51 -6.09 4.65
C HIS A 41 -15.19 -5.39 3.47
N THR A 42 -15.17 -4.06 3.44
CA THR A 42 -15.82 -3.25 2.40
C THR A 42 -14.82 -2.29 1.75
N PHE A 43 -14.68 -2.35 0.43
CA PHE A 43 -13.90 -1.38 -0.34
C PHE A 43 -14.72 -0.09 -0.55
N LEU A 44 -14.09 1.05 -0.28
CA LEU A 44 -14.70 2.39 -0.30
C LEU A 44 -14.00 3.28 -1.34
N ASP A 45 -13.87 2.77 -2.56
CA ASP A 45 -13.14 3.44 -3.65
C ASP A 45 -13.79 4.77 -4.05
N GLN A 46 -15.13 4.84 -4.02
CA GLN A 46 -15.86 6.06 -4.39
C GLN A 46 -15.65 7.16 -3.36
N GLU A 47 -15.64 6.79 -2.09
CA GLU A 47 -15.38 7.69 -0.98
C GLU A 47 -13.93 8.18 -0.98
N LEU A 48 -12.98 7.28 -1.26
CA LEU A 48 -11.59 7.66 -1.45
C LEU A 48 -11.44 8.65 -2.60
N ALA A 49 -12.09 8.42 -3.74
CA ALA A 49 -12.05 9.35 -4.88
C ALA A 49 -12.62 10.74 -4.53
N GLN A 50 -13.55 10.86 -3.58
CA GLN A 50 -14.04 12.16 -3.10
C GLN A 50 -13.03 12.90 -2.22
N ILE A 51 -12.16 12.16 -1.53
CA ILE A 51 -11.11 12.67 -0.63
C ILE A 51 -9.86 13.05 -1.41
N VAL A 52 -9.53 12.25 -2.41
CA VAL A 52 -8.44 12.46 -3.36
C VAL A 52 -8.88 13.46 -4.42
N ARG A 53 -9.11 14.71 -4.01
CA ARG A 53 -9.11 15.84 -4.93
C ARG A 53 -7.67 16.27 -5.08
N ASP A 54 -6.98 15.76 -6.10
CA ASP A 54 -5.86 16.42 -6.81
C ASP A 54 -5.40 15.60 -8.03
N GLY A 55 -5.63 16.19 -9.22
CA GLY A 55 -4.59 16.69 -10.14
C GLY A 55 -3.37 15.87 -10.58
N GLU A 56 -3.12 14.65 -10.12
CA GLU A 56 -1.89 13.91 -10.47
C GLU A 56 -2.07 12.94 -11.64
N ILE A 57 -2.33 13.50 -12.82
CA ILE A 57 -2.34 12.73 -14.06
C ILE A 57 -0.91 12.21 -14.31
N GLY A 58 -0.73 10.88 -14.26
CA GLY A 58 0.48 10.20 -14.77
C GLY A 58 1.33 9.41 -13.78
N LYS A 59 1.04 9.39 -12.47
CA LYS A 59 1.75 8.54 -11.50
C LYS A 59 1.13 7.13 -11.47
N ARG A 60 1.98 6.09 -11.58
CA ARG A 60 1.59 4.67 -11.48
C ARG A 60 1.43 4.27 -10.01
N ARG A 61 0.19 4.37 -9.52
CA ARG A 61 -0.15 4.19 -8.11
C ARG A 61 -1.50 3.49 -7.96
N ILE A 62 -1.60 2.65 -6.94
CA ILE A 62 -2.84 1.99 -6.51
C ILE A 62 -3.24 2.55 -5.17
N ASP A 63 -4.40 3.21 -5.11
CA ASP A 63 -4.97 3.74 -3.88
C ASP A 63 -6.25 2.95 -3.55
N ARG A 64 -6.35 2.46 -2.32
CA ARG A 64 -7.55 1.76 -1.81
C ARG A 64 -7.90 2.23 -0.41
N LEU A 65 -9.19 2.27 -0.14
CA LEU A 65 -9.75 2.46 1.20
C LEU A 65 -10.60 1.25 1.54
N VAL A 66 -10.34 0.64 2.68
CA VAL A 66 -11.06 -0.55 3.13
C VAL A 66 -11.57 -0.35 4.55
N GLN A 67 -12.85 -0.61 4.77
CA GLN A 67 -13.43 -0.72 6.10
C GLN A 67 -13.33 -2.17 6.58
N VAL A 68 -12.82 -2.37 7.79
CA VAL A 68 -12.65 -3.69 8.41
C VAL A 68 -13.12 -3.69 9.86
N THR A 69 -13.69 -4.81 10.31
CA THR A 69 -13.91 -5.05 11.74
C THR A 69 -12.57 -5.34 12.40
N THR A 70 -12.30 -4.72 13.54
CA THR A 70 -11.06 -4.93 14.30
C THR A 70 -11.31 -5.77 15.55
N LEU A 71 -10.30 -6.55 15.93
CA LEU A 71 -10.25 -7.25 17.21
C LEU A 71 -9.82 -6.33 18.36
N GLU A 72 -9.42 -5.10 18.07
CA GLU A 72 -9.07 -4.10 19.08
C GLU A 72 -10.28 -3.71 19.93
N THR A 73 -10.10 -3.77 21.25
CA THR A 73 -11.18 -3.47 22.20
C THR A 73 -11.61 -2.02 22.10
N GLY A 74 -12.92 -1.78 22.00
CA GLY A 74 -13.50 -0.42 21.99
C GLY A 74 -13.68 0.18 20.61
N LEU A 75 -13.34 -0.55 19.54
CA LEU A 75 -13.59 -0.15 18.15
C LEU A 75 -14.43 -1.22 17.45
N GLU A 76 -15.56 -0.83 16.87
CA GLU A 76 -16.39 -1.77 16.08
C GLU A 76 -15.80 -2.01 14.70
N TRP A 77 -15.25 -0.96 14.08
CA TRP A 77 -14.54 -1.04 12.79
C TRP A 77 -13.60 0.14 12.63
N VAL A 78 -12.59 -0.05 11.78
CA VAL A 78 -11.56 0.93 11.41
C VAL A 78 -11.42 1.02 9.89
N TYR A 79 -10.67 2.02 9.43
CA TYR A 79 -10.35 2.20 8.03
C TYR A 79 -8.87 1.90 7.75
N ILE A 80 -8.59 1.27 6.62
CA ILE A 80 -7.24 1.02 6.12
C ILE A 80 -7.11 1.73 4.78
N HIS A 81 -6.21 2.72 4.72
CA HIS A 81 -5.76 3.33 3.50
C HIS A 81 -4.50 2.61 3.01
N ILE A 82 -4.52 2.11 1.77
CA ILE A 82 -3.41 1.41 1.13
C ILE A 82 -2.96 2.19 -0.09
N GLU A 83 -1.66 2.46 -0.16
CA GLU A 83 -1.02 3.08 -1.33
C GLU A 83 0.12 2.18 -1.82
N VAL A 84 0.01 1.65 -3.05
CA VAL A 84 1.11 0.96 -3.75
C VAL A 84 1.68 1.90 -4.79
N GLN A 85 2.98 2.21 -4.73
CA GLN A 85 3.59 3.17 -5.64
C GLN A 85 4.89 2.65 -6.26
N SER A 86 5.00 2.76 -7.59
CA SER A 86 6.12 2.21 -8.37
C SER A 86 7.21 3.22 -8.76
N GLN A 87 7.11 4.46 -8.30
CA GLN A 87 8.06 5.53 -8.61
C GLN A 87 8.37 6.35 -7.35
N PRO A 88 9.61 6.82 -7.16
CA PRO A 88 9.90 7.75 -6.08
C PRO A 88 9.14 9.06 -6.25
N ASP A 89 8.69 9.62 -5.14
CA ASP A 89 7.94 10.87 -5.10
C ASP A 89 8.30 11.64 -3.84
N ALA A 90 8.65 12.91 -4.00
CA ALA A 90 9.07 13.79 -2.91
C ALA A 90 7.89 14.10 -1.97
N ASP A 91 6.68 14.18 -2.52
CA ASP A 91 5.47 14.60 -1.79
C ASP A 91 4.69 13.39 -1.24
N PHE A 92 5.23 12.17 -1.39
CA PHE A 92 4.57 10.92 -0.99
C PHE A 92 4.10 10.93 0.47
N ALA A 93 5.01 11.25 1.40
CA ALA A 93 4.71 11.22 2.82
C ALA A 93 3.69 12.30 3.21
N GLU A 94 3.80 13.50 2.64
CA GLU A 94 2.85 14.60 2.88
C GLU A 94 1.46 14.28 2.31
N ARG A 95 1.40 13.61 1.15
CA ARG A 95 0.14 13.13 0.59
C ARG A 95 -0.51 12.08 1.47
N LEU A 96 0.23 11.08 1.94
CA LEU A 96 -0.28 10.08 2.88
C LEU A 96 -0.80 10.73 4.17
N PHE A 97 -0.10 11.73 4.69
CA PHE A 97 -0.58 12.56 5.80
C PHE A 97 -1.90 13.25 5.47
N THR A 98 -1.98 13.91 4.31
CA THR A 98 -3.19 14.62 3.87
C THR A 98 -4.38 13.68 3.74
N TYR A 99 -4.19 12.49 3.17
CA TYR A 99 -5.25 11.50 3.00
C TYR A 99 -5.69 10.93 4.35
N ASN A 100 -4.73 10.54 5.22
CA ASN A 100 -5.02 10.05 6.56
C ASN A 100 -5.85 11.08 7.35
N TYR A 101 -5.42 12.35 7.35
CA TYR A 101 -6.13 13.44 8.01
C TYR A 101 -7.54 13.64 7.43
N ARG A 102 -7.70 13.72 6.10
CA ARG A 102 -9.02 13.90 5.48
C ARG A 102 -9.97 12.73 5.75
N LEU A 103 -9.45 11.50 5.77
CA LEU A 103 -10.22 10.31 6.14
C LEU A 103 -10.66 10.37 7.61
N TYR A 104 -9.73 10.70 8.51
CA TYR A 104 -10.03 10.86 9.93
C TYR A 104 -11.07 11.97 10.16
N ASP A 105 -10.92 13.13 9.52
CA ASP A 105 -11.85 14.25 9.61
C ASP A 105 -13.25 13.88 9.10
N ARG A 106 -13.34 13.12 8.01
CA ARG A 106 -14.63 12.69 7.44
C ARG A 106 -15.36 11.66 8.30
N TYR A 107 -14.64 10.69 8.84
CA TYR A 107 -15.26 9.52 9.50
C TYR A 107 -15.17 9.57 11.02
N HIS A 108 -14.35 10.44 11.59
CA HIS A 108 -14.04 10.52 13.03
C HIS A 108 -13.70 9.15 13.64
N ARG A 109 -12.91 8.37 12.91
CA ARG A 109 -12.42 7.04 13.33
C ARG A 109 -10.95 6.87 12.99
N PRO A 110 -10.22 6.02 13.74
CA PRO A 110 -8.83 5.69 13.41
C PRO A 110 -8.67 5.17 11.98
N VAL A 111 -7.59 5.60 11.34
CA VAL A 111 -7.21 5.22 9.97
C VAL A 111 -5.79 4.67 10.01
N ALA A 112 -5.61 3.41 9.64
CA ALA A 112 -4.30 2.84 9.39
C ALA A 112 -3.86 3.20 7.96
N THR A 113 -2.65 3.74 7.82
CA THR A 113 -2.03 3.99 6.51
C THR A 113 -0.93 2.97 6.26
N LEU A 114 -1.05 2.24 5.15
CA LEU A 114 -0.14 1.17 4.74
C LEU A 114 0.41 1.47 3.34
N ALA A 115 1.72 1.43 3.18
CA ALA A 115 2.40 1.77 1.94
C ALA A 115 3.22 0.61 1.37
N VAL A 116 3.10 0.32 0.08
CA VAL A 116 4.00 -0.61 -0.63
C VAL A 116 4.82 0.16 -1.65
N LEU A 117 6.14 0.20 -1.44
CA LEU A 117 7.12 0.88 -2.26
C LEU A 117 7.65 -0.11 -3.31
N ALA A 118 7.14 0.02 -4.53
CA ALA A 118 7.38 -0.83 -5.69
C ALA A 118 8.35 -0.24 -6.72
N ASP A 119 9.09 0.80 -6.34
CA ASP A 119 10.08 1.47 -7.17
C ASP A 119 11.46 0.80 -7.16
N GLU A 120 12.34 1.25 -8.06
CA GLU A 120 13.69 0.72 -8.25
C GLU A 120 14.76 1.38 -7.36
N SER A 121 14.42 2.42 -6.58
CA SER A 121 15.41 3.11 -5.73
C SER A 121 15.61 2.35 -4.42
N LEU A 122 16.85 1.98 -4.10
CA LEU A 122 17.17 1.32 -2.82
C LEU A 122 17.03 2.26 -1.61
N THR A 123 17.11 3.58 -1.83
CA THR A 123 17.20 4.59 -0.77
C THR A 123 15.91 5.35 -0.52
N TRP A 124 14.95 5.33 -1.46
CA TRP A 124 13.64 5.95 -1.23
C TRP A 124 12.79 5.03 -0.34
N ARG A 125 12.64 5.44 0.92
CA ARG A 125 11.95 4.73 2.01
C ARG A 125 11.22 5.72 2.94
N PRO A 126 10.16 6.39 2.47
CA PRO A 126 9.37 7.22 3.34
C PRO A 126 8.64 6.35 4.39
N GLU A 127 8.74 6.72 5.66
CA GLU A 127 8.11 6.01 6.80
C GLU A 127 7.19 6.94 7.63
N GLY A 128 7.19 8.23 7.31
CA GLY A 128 6.39 9.21 8.02
C GLY A 128 6.51 10.63 7.46
N PHE A 129 5.63 11.50 7.93
CA PHE A 129 5.64 12.93 7.68
C PHE A 129 5.55 13.68 9.02
N SER A 130 6.28 14.78 9.15
CA SER A 130 6.18 15.63 10.34
C SER A 130 6.56 17.07 10.05
N TYR A 131 6.02 17.98 10.85
CA TYR A 131 6.46 19.35 10.92
C TYR A 131 6.45 19.85 12.36
N HIS A 132 7.27 20.87 12.63
CA HIS A 132 7.32 21.55 13.91
C HIS A 132 7.26 23.07 13.70
N LEU A 133 6.36 23.73 14.41
CA LEU A 133 6.18 25.18 14.32
C LEU A 133 5.76 25.75 15.68
N PHE A 134 6.47 26.78 16.15
CA PHE A 134 6.19 27.50 17.39
C PHE A 134 5.99 26.60 18.65
N GLY A 135 6.71 25.48 18.75
CA GLY A 135 6.59 24.54 19.87
C GLY A 135 5.47 23.51 19.72
N SER A 136 4.77 23.50 18.58
CA SER A 136 3.80 22.47 18.21
C SER A 136 4.41 21.48 17.22
N GLN A 137 4.03 20.21 17.33
CA GLN A 137 4.46 19.15 16.43
C GLN A 137 3.23 18.39 15.91
N MET A 138 3.25 18.11 14.61
CA MET A 138 2.37 17.14 13.98
C MET A 138 3.22 16.01 13.42
N CYS A 139 2.78 14.77 13.55
CA CYS A 139 3.47 13.62 12.98
C CYS A 139 2.47 12.56 12.54
N LEU A 140 2.66 12.03 11.34
CA LEU A 140 2.14 10.74 10.92
C LEU A 140 3.30 9.78 10.73
N GLN A 141 3.23 8.63 11.38
CA GLN A 141 4.06 7.46 11.10
C GLN A 141 3.18 6.42 10.42
N PHE A 142 3.68 5.75 9.40
CA PHE A 142 2.93 4.75 8.66
C PHE A 142 3.77 3.51 8.37
N ALA A 143 3.11 2.36 8.26
CA ALA A 143 3.80 1.13 7.92
C ALA A 143 4.12 1.14 6.42
N SER A 144 5.38 0.89 6.06
CA SER A 144 5.81 0.78 4.67
C SER A 144 6.54 -0.54 4.42
N VAL A 145 6.32 -1.14 3.26
CA VAL A 145 7.05 -2.30 2.77
C VAL A 145 7.76 -1.96 1.48
N LYS A 146 9.04 -2.34 1.35
CA LYS A 146 9.82 -2.17 0.12
C LYS A 146 9.88 -3.49 -0.65
N ILE A 147 9.43 -3.51 -1.91
CA ILE A 147 9.48 -4.73 -2.75
C ILE A 147 10.92 -5.25 -2.91
N LEU A 148 11.88 -4.34 -3.03
CA LEU A 148 13.30 -4.70 -3.18
C LEU A 148 13.88 -5.46 -1.97
N ASP A 149 13.24 -5.41 -0.79
CA ASP A 149 13.71 -6.15 0.39
C ASP A 149 13.52 -7.67 0.26
N TYR A 150 12.65 -8.10 -0.66
CA TYR A 150 12.45 -9.52 -0.97
C TYR A 150 13.44 -10.06 -2.02
N ALA A 151 14.25 -9.20 -2.64
CA ALA A 151 15.23 -9.61 -3.65
C ALA A 151 16.26 -10.67 -3.20
N PRO A 152 16.72 -10.71 -1.94
CA PRO A 152 17.58 -11.78 -1.44
C PRO A 152 16.86 -13.12 -1.20
N GLN A 153 15.51 -13.13 -1.21
CA GLN A 153 14.67 -14.25 -0.80
C GLN A 153 13.93 -14.89 -1.98
N LEU A 154 14.40 -14.68 -3.22
CA LEU A 154 13.73 -15.13 -4.44
C LEU A 154 13.34 -16.62 -4.43
N GLU A 155 14.22 -17.49 -3.96
CA GLU A 155 13.94 -18.94 -3.88
C GLU A 155 12.82 -19.26 -2.89
N THR A 156 12.77 -18.55 -1.76
CA THR A 156 11.73 -18.69 -0.75
C THR A 156 10.37 -18.17 -1.24
N LEU A 157 10.36 -17.11 -2.06
CA LEU A 157 9.13 -16.59 -2.66
C LEU A 157 8.43 -17.62 -3.55
N LEU A 158 9.19 -18.44 -4.30
CA LEU A 158 8.63 -19.52 -5.14
C LEU A 158 7.95 -20.63 -4.34
N GLN A 159 8.40 -20.85 -3.11
CA GLN A 159 7.89 -21.91 -2.24
C GLN A 159 6.71 -21.42 -1.38
N ASN A 160 6.46 -20.11 -1.35
CA ASN A 160 5.40 -19.52 -0.55
C ASN A 160 4.06 -19.61 -1.28
N THR A 161 3.04 -20.14 -0.60
CA THR A 161 1.69 -20.34 -1.16
C THR A 161 0.87 -19.06 -1.23
N ASN A 162 1.32 -17.98 -0.60
CA ASN A 162 0.65 -16.68 -0.64
C ASN A 162 0.73 -16.10 -2.08
N PRO A 163 -0.39 -15.68 -2.69
CA PRO A 163 -0.43 -15.21 -4.07
C PRO A 163 0.49 -13.99 -4.33
N PHE A 164 0.75 -13.17 -3.32
CA PHE A 164 1.65 -12.03 -3.46
C PHE A 164 3.11 -12.45 -3.54
N ALA A 165 3.51 -13.58 -2.93
CA ALA A 165 4.89 -14.05 -3.04
C ALA A 165 5.29 -14.36 -4.49
N LEU A 166 4.41 -15.03 -5.23
CA LEU A 166 4.63 -15.29 -6.66
C LEU A 166 4.65 -14.00 -7.48
N GLY A 167 3.75 -13.05 -7.18
CA GLY A 167 3.74 -11.72 -7.81
C GLY A 167 5.07 -10.97 -7.60
N GLN A 168 5.60 -10.97 -6.38
CA GLN A 168 6.88 -10.37 -6.06
C GLN A 168 8.04 -11.03 -6.80
N TRP A 169 8.04 -12.35 -6.85
CA TRP A 169 9.04 -13.09 -7.60
C TRP A 169 9.08 -12.67 -9.08
N PHE A 170 7.92 -12.62 -9.74
CA PHE A 170 7.82 -12.16 -11.13
C PHE A 170 8.29 -10.72 -11.30
N SER A 171 7.89 -9.81 -10.40
CA SER A 171 8.27 -8.41 -10.47
C SER A 171 9.78 -8.22 -10.34
N LEU A 172 10.41 -8.96 -9.41
CA LEU A 172 11.85 -8.87 -9.16
C LEU A 172 12.68 -9.45 -10.31
N ILE A 173 12.21 -10.50 -10.98
CA ILE A 173 12.90 -11.09 -12.14
C ILE A 173 12.73 -10.25 -13.39
N LYS A 174 11.55 -9.68 -13.64
CA LYS A 174 11.34 -8.79 -14.79
C LYS A 174 12.22 -7.53 -14.71
N GLY A 175 12.52 -7.05 -13.51
CA GLY A 175 13.45 -5.94 -13.27
C GLY A 175 14.94 -6.29 -13.42
N ARG A 176 15.28 -7.59 -13.47
CA ARG A 176 16.66 -8.10 -13.60
C ARG A 176 16.97 -8.45 -15.07
N LYS A 177 17.72 -7.59 -15.75
CA LYS A 177 18.15 -7.80 -17.16
C LYS A 177 19.01 -9.06 -17.37
N ASP A 178 19.61 -9.57 -16.30
CA ASP A 178 20.53 -10.71 -16.25
C ASP A 178 19.85 -12.09 -16.31
N TYR A 179 18.55 -12.19 -16.03
CA TYR A 179 17.83 -13.48 -16.05
C TYR A 179 17.56 -14.02 -17.45
N TRP A 180 17.50 -13.16 -18.48
CA TRP A 180 17.26 -13.56 -19.87
C TRP A 180 18.56 -13.73 -20.69
N ALA A 181 19.72 -13.62 -20.04
CA ALA A 181 21.03 -13.72 -20.69
C ALA A 181 21.70 -15.09 -20.53
N LYS A 182 20.97 -16.09 -20.04
CA LYS A 182 21.39 -17.50 -20.07
C LYS A 182 20.29 -18.30 -20.76
N ASP A 183 20.38 -18.34 -22.09
CA ASP A 183 20.42 -19.55 -22.92
C ASP A 183 20.69 -19.16 -24.39
#